data_AF-A0A0N4WN51-F1
#
_entry.id   AF-A0A0N4WN51-F1
#
_cell.length_a   1.000
_cell.length_b   1.000
_cell.length_c   1.000
_cell.angle_alpha   90.00
_cell.angle_beta   90.00
_cell.angle_gamma   90.00
#
_symmetry.space_group_name_H-M   'P 1'
#
loop_
_entity.id
_entity.type
_entity.pdbx_description
1 polymer ?
#
loop_
_entity_poly.entity_id
_entity_poly.type
_entity_poly.pdbx_seq_one_letter_code
_entity_poly.pdbx_strand_id
1 'polypeptide(L)'
;LRRVSAPLSLDGSRNTSGLTLAERNEISKAKRAERARIRYHSMRPEIRQQQNAKRAELLRKARQRDEELCHLAETCQLDTLDDDTRRAIAEAQMRRARRAEQARAKYHRMNSEERRQYNAMRDAQRRQRKRAQEEARQRAQLNGKDSHGKKLFLPWLLRFQRYYQQKPVSVHTQCHHQ
;
A
#
# COMPACT_ATOMS: atom_id res chain seq x y z
N LEU A 1 -14.36 -0.74 43.67
CA LEU A 1 -13.75 -1.50 42.56
C LEU A 1 -12.24 -1.49 42.73
N ARG A 2 -11.66 -2.60 43.19
CA ARG A 2 -10.23 -2.72 43.56
C ARG A 2 -9.34 -2.57 42.33
N ARG A 3 -8.38 -1.64 42.37
CA ARG A 3 -7.23 -1.60 41.44
C ARG A 3 -6.42 -2.87 41.70
N VAL A 4 -6.45 -3.81 40.76
CA VAL A 4 -5.55 -4.97 40.78
C VAL A 4 -4.19 -4.47 40.34
N SER A 5 -3.26 -4.35 41.29
CA SER A 5 -1.86 -4.03 41.04
C SER A 5 -1.23 -5.15 40.23
N ALA A 6 -0.89 -4.88 38.97
CA ALA A 6 -0.14 -5.80 38.13
C ALA A 6 1.32 -5.91 38.64
N PRO A 7 1.93 -7.11 38.62
CA PRO A 7 3.31 -7.28 39.07
C PRO A 7 4.27 -6.62 38.08
N LEU A 8 5.16 -5.77 38.63
CA LEU A 8 6.26 -5.14 37.93
C LEU A 8 7.30 -6.21 37.59
N SER A 9 7.31 -6.69 36.34
CA SER A 9 8.42 -7.51 35.83
C SER A 9 9.64 -6.61 35.56
N LEU A 10 10.71 -6.90 36.31
CA LEU A 10 12.07 -6.39 36.17
C LEU A 10 12.65 -6.75 34.79
N ASP A 11 13.09 -5.75 34.02
CA ASP A 11 14.48 -5.61 33.53
C ASP A 11 14.60 -4.37 32.63
N GLY A 12 15.65 -3.56 32.83
CA GLY A 12 16.02 -2.45 31.95
C GLY A 12 15.90 -1.04 32.50
N SER A 13 15.95 -0.84 33.82
CA SER A 13 16.25 0.47 34.40
C SER A 13 17.75 0.78 34.24
N ARG A 14 18.19 1.05 33.00
CA ARG A 14 19.44 1.77 32.79
C ARG A 14 19.30 3.13 33.46
N ASN A 15 20.17 3.43 34.41
CA ASN A 15 20.23 4.69 35.15
C ASN A 15 20.22 5.87 34.16
N THR A 16 19.07 6.50 33.89
CA THR A 16 18.95 7.66 32.97
C THR A 16 19.32 8.98 33.64
N SER A 17 19.75 8.91 34.91
CA SER A 17 20.08 10.01 35.80
C SER A 17 21.17 10.93 35.25
N GLY A 18 22.11 10.41 34.43
CA GLY A 18 23.18 11.19 33.79
C GLY A 18 22.91 11.64 32.34
N LEU A 19 21.76 11.32 31.75
CA LEU A 19 21.48 11.64 30.35
C LEU A 19 20.85 13.03 30.18
N THR A 20 21.20 13.71 29.09
CA THR A 20 20.55 14.95 28.66
C THR A 20 19.07 14.72 28.31
N LEU A 21 18.27 15.79 28.31
CA LEU A 21 16.86 15.70 27.92
C LEU A 21 16.67 15.15 26.51
N ALA A 22 17.55 15.52 25.57
CA ALA A 22 17.54 15.02 24.20
C ALA A 22 17.75 13.49 24.17
N GLU A 23 18.76 12.98 24.87
CA GLU A 23 19.05 11.55 24.95
C GLU A 23 17.93 10.77 25.63
N ARG A 24 17.34 11.30 26.71
CA ARG A 24 16.16 10.70 27.36
C ARG A 24 14.97 10.63 26.41
N ASN A 25 14.77 11.66 25.58
CA ASN A 25 13.73 11.67 24.55
C ASN A 25 13.98 10.64 23.46
N GLU A 26 15.22 10.48 23.00
CA GLU A 26 15.59 9.47 22.00
C GLU A 26 15.41 8.05 22.54
N ILE A 27 15.83 7.77 23.78
CA ILE A 27 15.57 6.48 24.43
C ILE A 27 14.06 6.22 24.54
N SER A 28 13.28 7.23 24.90
CA SER A 28 11.82 7.09 25.01
C SER A 28 11.16 6.83 23.66
N LYS A 29 11.63 7.52 22.60
CA LYS A 29 11.20 7.27 21.20
C LYS A 29 11.56 5.85 20.78
N ALA A 30 12.78 5.39 21.06
CA ALA A 30 13.23 4.03 20.74
C ALA A 30 12.38 2.97 21.47
N LYS A 31 12.15 3.12 22.78
CA LYS A 31 11.28 2.22 23.55
C LYS A 31 9.84 2.20 23.01
N ARG A 32 9.30 3.35 22.60
CA ARG A 32 7.96 3.44 22.01
C ARG A 32 7.91 2.76 20.64
N ALA A 33 8.94 2.95 19.82
CA ALA A 33 9.07 2.30 18.52
C ALA A 33 9.15 0.77 18.67
N GLU A 34 9.91 0.27 19.63
CA GLU A 34 10.04 -1.17 19.87
C GLU A 34 8.72 -1.79 20.31
N ARG A 35 8.02 -1.16 21.27
CA ARG A 35 6.66 -1.59 21.65
C ARG A 35 5.70 -1.59 20.46
N ALA A 36 5.83 -0.63 19.53
CA ALA A 36 5.00 -0.59 18.33
C ALA A 36 5.34 -1.74 17.35
N ARG A 37 6.63 -2.11 17.22
CA ARG A 37 7.06 -3.25 16.41
C ARG A 37 6.48 -4.55 16.96
N ILE A 38 6.60 -4.79 18.26
CA ILE A 38 6.03 -5.99 18.91
C ILE A 38 4.53 -6.09 18.62
N ARG A 39 3.77 -5.01 18.86
CA ARG A 39 2.33 -4.97 18.53
C ARG A 39 2.05 -5.23 17.05
N TYR A 40 2.83 -4.65 16.15
CA TYR A 40 2.66 -4.88 14.71
C TYR A 40 3.00 -6.31 14.31
N HIS A 41 3.98 -6.93 14.94
CA HIS A 41 4.38 -8.29 14.64
C HIS A 41 3.36 -9.31 15.18
N SER A 42 2.77 -9.05 16.35
CA SER A 42 1.74 -9.89 16.96
C SER A 42 0.32 -9.66 16.42
N MET A 43 0.09 -8.59 15.64
CA MET A 43 -1.21 -8.34 15.01
C MET A 43 -1.51 -9.35 13.90
N ARG A 44 -2.78 -9.80 13.86
CA ARG A 44 -3.30 -10.65 12.78
C ARG A 44 -3.08 -10.00 11.40
N PRO A 45 -2.70 -10.77 10.36
CA PRO A 45 -2.41 -10.23 9.03
C PRO A 45 -3.54 -9.38 8.43
N GLU A 46 -4.79 -9.77 8.63
CA GLU A 46 -5.96 -9.11 8.07
C GLU A 46 -6.13 -7.69 8.67
N ILE A 47 -5.95 -7.56 9.98
CA ILE A 47 -6.03 -6.28 10.68
C ILE A 47 -4.90 -5.35 10.23
N ARG A 48 -3.69 -5.88 10.01
CA ARG A 48 -2.57 -5.09 9.48
C ARG A 48 -2.89 -4.57 8.08
N GLN A 49 -3.44 -5.42 7.23
CA GLN A 49 -3.84 -5.05 5.88
C GLN A 49 -4.90 -3.95 5.90
N GLN A 50 -5.95 -4.09 6.70
CA GLN A 50 -7.02 -3.08 6.84
C GLN A 50 -6.49 -1.74 7.35
N GLN A 51 -5.66 -1.75 8.40
CA GLN A 51 -5.06 -0.52 8.92
C GLN A 51 -4.13 0.15 7.90
N ASN A 52 -3.31 -0.64 7.19
CA ASN A 52 -2.43 -0.11 6.16
C ASN A 52 -3.23 0.44 4.96
N ALA A 53 -4.32 -0.22 4.58
CA ALA A 53 -5.23 0.26 3.54
C ALA A 53 -5.85 1.61 3.95
N LYS A 54 -6.36 1.74 5.17
CA LYS A 54 -6.92 3.00 5.70
C LYS A 54 -5.87 4.11 5.75
N ARG A 55 -4.65 3.82 6.23
CA ARG A 55 -3.53 4.78 6.23
C ARG A 55 -3.17 5.24 4.82
N ALA A 56 -3.11 4.30 3.86
CA ALA A 56 -2.81 4.59 2.46
C ALA A 56 -3.92 5.45 1.81
N GLU A 57 -5.19 5.21 2.13
CA GLU A 57 -6.30 6.03 1.67
C GLU A 57 -6.24 7.45 2.23
N LEU A 58 -6.05 7.61 3.54
CA LEU A 58 -5.92 8.93 4.18
C LEU A 58 -4.74 9.71 3.61
N LEU A 59 -3.60 9.05 3.39
CA LEU A 59 -2.43 9.68 2.78
C LEU A 59 -2.70 10.10 1.33
N ARG A 60 -3.43 9.28 0.54
CA ARG A 60 -3.83 9.65 -0.83
C ARG A 60 -4.72 10.90 -0.82
N LYS A 61 -5.77 10.92 0.02
CA LYS A 61 -6.66 12.08 0.17
C LYS A 61 -5.90 13.34 0.60
N ALA A 62 -5.00 13.21 1.57
CA ALA A 62 -4.19 14.35 2.02
C ALA A 62 -3.28 14.90 0.90
N ARG A 63 -2.65 14.02 0.10
CA ARG A 63 -1.82 14.46 -1.03
C ARG A 63 -2.63 15.10 -2.15
N GLN A 64 -3.81 14.56 -2.43
CA GLN A 64 -4.72 15.14 -3.42
C GLN A 64 -5.12 16.57 -3.00
N ARG A 65 -5.48 16.78 -1.73
CA ARG A 65 -5.76 18.13 -1.22
C ARG A 65 -4.56 19.07 -1.35
N ASP A 66 -3.35 18.60 -1.02
CA ASP A 66 -2.13 19.40 -1.20
C ASP A 66 -1.89 19.76 -2.68
N GLU A 67 -2.20 18.84 -3.61
CA GLU A 67 -2.10 19.06 -5.06
C GLU A 67 -3.13 20.09 -5.54
N GLU A 68 -4.38 20.00 -5.08
CA GLU A 68 -5.45 20.97 -5.35
C GLU A 68 -5.08 22.38 -4.84
N LEU A 69 -4.52 22.50 -3.63
CA LEU A 69 -4.05 23.78 -3.09
C LEU A 69 -2.87 24.35 -3.89
N CYS A 70 -1.91 23.51 -4.30
CA CYS A 70 -0.82 23.97 -5.16
C CYS A 70 -1.34 24.43 -6.53
N HIS A 71 -2.29 23.71 -7.12
CA HIS A 71 -2.92 24.10 -8.38
C HIS A 71 -3.68 25.42 -8.23
N LEU A 72 -4.43 25.60 -7.14
CA LEU A 72 -5.13 26.86 -6.85
C LEU A 72 -4.17 28.05 -6.85
N ALA A 73 -2.97 27.87 -6.28
CA ALA A 73 -1.92 28.89 -6.29
C ALA A 73 -1.36 29.20 -7.67
N GLU A 74 -1.38 28.22 -8.59
CA GLU A 74 -0.92 28.37 -9.97
C GLU A 74 -1.99 29.05 -10.84
N THR A 75 -3.29 28.88 -10.53
CA THR A 75 -4.40 29.36 -11.36
C THR A 75 -5.09 30.63 -10.87
N CYS A 76 -5.03 30.94 -9.57
CA CYS A 76 -5.73 32.08 -8.98
C CYS A 76 -4.76 33.15 -8.48
N GLN A 77 -5.22 34.41 -8.49
CA GLN A 77 -4.48 35.51 -7.86
C GLN A 77 -4.55 35.35 -6.35
N LEU A 78 -3.40 35.17 -5.68
CA LEU A 78 -3.36 34.87 -4.25
C LEU A 78 -3.98 35.94 -3.37
N ASP A 79 -3.88 37.22 -3.76
CA ASP A 79 -4.33 38.36 -2.94
C ASP A 79 -5.85 38.47 -2.82
N THR A 80 -6.60 37.72 -3.64
CA THR A 80 -8.06 37.67 -3.55
C THR A 80 -8.57 36.56 -2.63
N LEU A 81 -7.67 35.72 -2.12
CA LEU A 81 -8.01 34.60 -1.23
C LEU A 81 -7.96 35.02 0.23
N ASP A 82 -8.76 34.35 1.06
CA ASP A 82 -8.74 34.52 2.50
C ASP A 82 -7.40 34.07 3.11
N ASP A 83 -7.04 34.64 4.27
CA ASP A 83 -5.77 34.39 4.95
C ASP A 83 -5.53 32.91 5.29
N ASP A 84 -6.59 32.18 5.65
CA ASP A 84 -6.50 30.76 5.99
C ASP A 84 -6.15 29.92 4.76
N THR A 85 -6.80 30.20 3.63
CA THR A 85 -6.48 29.56 2.34
C THR A 85 -5.06 29.89 1.89
N ARG A 86 -4.62 31.15 2.01
CA ARG A 86 -3.23 31.53 1.68
C ARG A 86 -2.22 30.77 2.54
N ARG A 87 -2.47 30.64 3.84
CA ARG A 87 -1.64 29.82 4.75
C ARG A 87 -1.62 28.35 4.33
N ALA A 88 -2.77 27.76 4.05
CA ALA A 88 -2.87 26.36 3.65
C ALA A 88 -2.11 26.08 2.33
N ILE A 89 -2.18 27.01 1.37
CA ILE A 89 -1.41 26.97 0.12
C ILE A 89 0.09 26.99 0.40
N ALA A 90 0.57 27.97 1.19
CA ALA A 90 1.98 28.10 1.51
C ALA A 90 2.53 26.83 2.18
N GLU A 91 1.78 26.25 3.13
CA GLU A 91 2.16 24.98 3.73
C GLU A 91 2.18 23.81 2.75
N ALA A 92 1.20 23.72 1.84
CA ALA A 92 1.17 22.68 0.81
C ALA A 92 2.38 22.78 -0.13
N GLN A 93 2.75 24.00 -0.53
CA GLN A 93 3.95 24.26 -1.34
C GLN A 93 5.23 23.87 -0.58
N MET A 94 5.36 24.21 0.71
CA MET A 94 6.49 23.76 1.53
C MET A 94 6.57 22.23 1.62
N ARG A 95 5.43 21.55 1.83
CA ARG A 95 5.37 20.08 1.83
C ARG A 95 5.76 19.48 0.47
N ARG A 96 5.36 20.10 -0.65
CA ARG A 96 5.75 19.69 -2.01
C ARG A 96 7.26 19.87 -2.23
N ALA A 97 7.82 21.01 -1.84
CA ALA A 97 9.25 21.31 -1.91
C ALA A 97 10.08 20.29 -1.12
N ARG A 98 9.72 20.04 0.14
CA ARG A 98 10.39 19.05 0.99
C ARG A 98 10.37 17.64 0.39
N ARG A 99 9.25 17.22 -0.20
CA ARG A 99 9.15 15.93 -0.92
C ARG A 99 10.10 15.88 -2.12
N ALA A 100 10.20 16.98 -2.89
CA ALA A 100 11.11 17.07 -4.02
C ALA A 100 12.58 17.02 -3.58
N GLU A 101 12.96 17.73 -2.53
CA GLU A 101 14.32 17.69 -1.96
C GLU A 101 14.69 16.30 -1.46
N GLN A 102 13.79 15.62 -0.74
CA GLN A 102 14.03 14.24 -0.30
C GLN A 102 14.27 13.30 -1.49
N ALA A 103 13.53 13.48 -2.59
CA ALA A 103 13.75 12.70 -3.81
C ALA A 103 15.12 13.03 -4.43
N ARG A 104 15.49 14.32 -4.55
CA ARG A 104 16.80 14.75 -5.06
C ARG A 104 17.94 14.18 -4.20
N ALA A 105 17.86 14.29 -2.88
CA ALA A 105 18.84 13.75 -1.96
C ALA A 105 18.99 12.23 -2.11
N LYS A 106 17.88 11.50 -2.30
CA LYS A 106 17.93 10.07 -2.61
C LYS A 106 18.69 9.79 -3.92
N TYR A 107 18.36 10.51 -5.00
CA TYR A 107 19.06 10.34 -6.28
C TYR A 107 20.53 10.74 -6.22
N HIS A 108 20.87 11.78 -5.46
CA HIS A 108 22.24 12.21 -5.24
C HIS A 108 23.09 11.14 -4.55
N ARG A 109 22.50 10.40 -3.59
CA ARG A 109 23.18 9.29 -2.91
C ARG A 109 23.32 8.03 -3.75
N MET A 110 22.54 7.88 -4.82
CA MET A 110 22.61 6.72 -5.72
C MET A 110 23.62 6.96 -6.84
N ASN A 111 24.45 5.96 -7.13
CA ASN A 111 25.33 5.94 -8.30
C ASN A 111 24.55 5.65 -9.60
N SER A 112 25.22 5.72 -10.76
CA SER A 112 24.57 5.57 -12.07
C SER A 112 23.93 4.20 -12.30
N GLU A 113 24.58 3.12 -11.85
CA GLU A 113 24.06 1.76 -11.98
C GLU A 113 22.89 1.50 -11.04
N GLU A 114 22.98 1.96 -9.78
CA GLU A 114 21.88 1.91 -8.81
C GLU A 114 20.64 2.67 -9.32
N ARG A 115 20.84 3.85 -9.94
CA ARG A 115 19.75 4.61 -10.57
C ARG A 115 19.10 3.82 -11.69
N ARG A 116 19.89 3.16 -12.54
CA ARG A 116 19.40 2.34 -13.66
C ARG A 116 18.55 1.18 -13.15
N GLN A 117 19.07 0.42 -12.19
CA GLN A 117 18.36 -0.72 -11.58
C GLN A 117 17.09 -0.28 -10.85
N TYR A 118 17.17 0.80 -10.06
CA TYR A 118 16.01 1.36 -9.37
C TYR A 118 14.91 1.80 -10.34
N ASN A 119 15.26 2.51 -11.41
CA ASN A 119 14.31 2.95 -12.43
C ASN A 119 13.71 1.76 -13.18
N ALA A 120 14.52 0.76 -13.56
CA ALA A 120 14.05 -0.46 -14.23
C ALA A 120 13.02 -1.22 -13.39
N MET A 121 13.32 -1.44 -12.10
CA MET A 121 12.40 -2.08 -11.16
C MET A 121 11.13 -1.25 -10.96
N ARG A 122 11.27 0.07 -10.75
CA ARG A 122 10.13 0.98 -10.56
C ARG A 122 9.20 0.96 -11.77
N ASP A 123 9.75 0.93 -12.97
CA ASP A 123 9.00 0.90 -14.23
C ASP A 123 8.33 -0.45 -14.49
N ALA A 124 8.98 -1.55 -14.14
CA ALA A 124 8.37 -2.88 -14.14
C ALA A 124 7.15 -2.92 -13.21
N GLN A 125 7.30 -2.46 -11.96
CA GLN A 125 6.18 -2.39 -11.01
C GLN A 125 5.07 -1.43 -11.46
N ARG A 126 5.41 -0.28 -12.06
CA ARG A 126 4.42 0.66 -12.61
C ARG A 126 3.59 -0.01 -13.70
N ARG A 127 4.24 -0.71 -14.64
CA ARG A 127 3.57 -1.45 -15.71
C ARG A 127 2.67 -2.56 -15.17
N GLN A 128 3.14 -3.31 -14.18
CA GLN A 128 2.35 -4.36 -13.53
C GLN A 128 1.09 -3.80 -12.86
N ARG A 129 1.21 -2.71 -12.07
CA ARG A 129 0.06 -2.06 -11.43
C ARG A 129 -0.94 -1.51 -12.45
N LYS A 130 -0.45 -0.93 -13.55
CA LYS A 130 -1.31 -0.43 -14.64
C LYS A 130 -2.14 -1.56 -15.26
N ARG A 131 -1.50 -2.70 -15.62
CA ARG A 131 -2.20 -3.88 -16.15
C ARG A 131 -3.24 -4.41 -15.17
N ALA A 132 -2.88 -4.60 -13.90
CA ALA A 132 -3.80 -5.07 -12.87
C ALA A 132 -5.01 -4.14 -12.69
N GLN A 133 -4.80 -2.82 -12.80
CA GLN A 133 -5.90 -1.84 -12.74
C GLN A 133 -6.81 -1.91 -13.96
N GLU A 134 -6.24 -2.08 -15.16
CA GLU A 134 -7.00 -2.26 -16.40
C GLU A 134 -7.81 -3.57 -16.37
N GLU A 135 -7.22 -4.67 -15.94
CA GLU A 135 -7.91 -5.96 -15.72
C GLU A 135 -9.05 -5.82 -14.70
N ALA A 136 -8.81 -5.13 -13.59
CA ALA A 136 -9.85 -4.88 -12.58
C ALA A 136 -11.00 -4.02 -13.15
N ARG A 137 -10.69 -3.02 -13.97
CA ARG A 137 -11.71 -2.21 -14.67
C ARG A 137 -12.50 -3.04 -15.68
N GLN A 138 -11.84 -3.85 -16.48
CA GLN A 138 -12.49 -4.76 -17.44
C GLN A 138 -13.40 -5.77 -16.72
N ARG A 139 -12.92 -6.35 -15.62
CA ARG A 139 -13.71 -7.26 -14.79
C ARG A 139 -14.93 -6.57 -14.17
N ALA A 140 -14.78 -5.33 -13.71
CA ALA A 140 -15.90 -4.54 -13.21
C ALA A 140 -16.93 -4.24 -14.32
N GLN A 141 -16.48 -3.92 -15.53
CA GLN A 141 -17.36 -3.71 -16.68
C GLN A 141 -18.10 -4.99 -17.11
N LEU A 142 -17.43 -6.16 -17.08
CA LEU A 142 -18.07 -7.45 -17.37
C LEU A 142 -19.09 -7.84 -16.29
N ASN A 143 -18.81 -7.52 -15.03
CA ASN A 143 -19.73 -7.77 -13.91
C ASN A 143 -20.88 -6.74 -13.81
N GLY A 144 -20.79 -5.61 -14.52
CA GLY A 144 -21.78 -4.52 -14.50
C GLY A 144 -22.76 -4.50 -15.68
N LYS A 145 -22.72 -5.50 -16.58
CA LYS A 145 -23.68 -5.65 -17.68
C LYS A 145 -24.80 -6.61 -17.27
N ASP A 146 -25.88 -6.08 -16.71
CA ASP A 146 -27.21 -6.72 -16.68
C ASP A 146 -28.30 -5.63 -16.73
N SER A 147 -28.84 -5.36 -17.93
CA SER A 147 -30.14 -4.69 -18.12
C SER A 147 -31.17 -5.60 -18.82
N HIS A 148 -30.79 -6.83 -19.16
CA HIS A 148 -31.63 -7.82 -19.84
C HIS A 148 -31.56 -9.23 -19.20
N GLY A 149 -31.03 -9.37 -17.98
CA GLY A 149 -31.18 -10.59 -17.18
C GLY A 149 -30.68 -11.90 -17.81
N LYS A 150 -29.63 -11.88 -18.64
CA LYS A 150 -29.00 -13.10 -19.17
C LYS A 150 -27.52 -13.15 -18.82
N LYS A 151 -27.20 -13.94 -17.80
CA LYS A 151 -25.84 -14.36 -17.47
C LYS A 151 -25.28 -15.18 -18.63
N LEU A 152 -24.25 -14.70 -19.31
CA LEU A 152 -23.30 -15.62 -19.95
C LEU A 152 -22.42 -16.21 -18.86
N PHE A 153 -22.93 -17.29 -18.29
CA PHE A 153 -22.15 -18.22 -17.50
C PHE A 153 -21.08 -18.83 -18.41
N LEU A 154 -19.86 -18.28 -18.43
CA LEU A 154 -18.71 -19.01 -18.95
C LEU A 154 -17.70 -19.33 -17.83
N PRO A 155 -18.11 -20.20 -16.90
CA PRO A 155 -17.22 -21.25 -16.43
C PRO A 155 -17.66 -22.68 -16.84
N TRP A 156 -18.47 -22.85 -17.89
CA TRP A 156 -18.78 -24.18 -18.44
C TRP A 156 -17.90 -24.58 -19.63
N LEU A 157 -17.62 -23.69 -20.59
CA LEU A 157 -16.83 -24.06 -21.79
C LEU A 157 -15.37 -24.45 -21.47
N LEU A 158 -14.71 -23.78 -20.52
CA LEU A 158 -13.35 -24.13 -20.08
C LEU A 158 -13.31 -25.43 -19.25
N ARG A 159 -14.44 -25.85 -18.67
CA ARG A 159 -14.55 -27.14 -17.96
C ARG A 159 -14.92 -28.29 -18.92
N PHE A 160 -15.69 -28.00 -19.96
CA PHE A 160 -16.11 -28.98 -20.97
C PHE A 160 -14.96 -29.42 -21.89
N GLN A 161 -14.05 -28.51 -22.23
CA GLN A 161 -12.87 -28.83 -23.04
C GLN A 161 -11.90 -29.79 -22.33
N ARG A 162 -11.90 -29.81 -20.98
CA ARG A 162 -11.09 -30.74 -20.18
C ARG A 162 -11.72 -32.12 -20.02
N TYR A 163 -13.04 -32.24 -20.19
CA TYR A 163 -13.78 -33.50 -20.05
C TYR A 163 -13.74 -34.37 -21.32
N TYR A 164 -13.59 -33.76 -22.51
CA TYR A 164 -13.55 -34.47 -23.78
C TYR A 164 -12.14 -34.88 -24.27
N GLN A 165 -11.07 -34.50 -23.56
CA GLN A 165 -9.69 -34.89 -23.90
C GLN A 165 -9.16 -36.12 -23.13
N GLN A 166 -9.96 -36.75 -22.26
CA GLN A 166 -9.54 -37.89 -21.43
C GLN A 166 -10.48 -39.10 -21.53
N LYS A 167 -11.06 -39.38 -22.70
CA LYS A 167 -11.67 -40.70 -22.94
C LYS A 167 -10.66 -41.61 -23.65
N PRO A 168 -10.07 -42.60 -22.98
CA PRO A 168 -9.35 -43.66 -23.69
C PRO A 168 -10.34 -44.40 -24.59
N VAL A 169 -9.95 -44.55 -25.85
CA VAL A 169 -10.67 -45.32 -26.86
C VAL A 169 -10.68 -46.77 -26.36
N SER A 170 -11.87 -47.29 -26.06
CA SER A 170 -12.05 -48.70 -25.75
C SER A 170 -11.87 -49.49 -27.04
N VAL A 171 -10.77 -50.25 -27.13
CA VAL A 171 -10.59 -51.28 -28.15
C VAL A 171 -10.98 -52.62 -27.53
N HIS A 172 -11.98 -53.23 -28.13
CA HIS A 172 -12.50 -54.55 -27.81
C HIS A 172 -11.90 -55.58 -28.79
N THR A 173 -11.90 -56.86 -28.38
CA THR A 173 -11.64 -58.10 -29.16
C THR A 173 -10.19 -58.34 -29.63
N GLN A 174 -9.60 -59.55 -29.63
CA GLN A 174 -10.08 -60.93 -29.40
C GLN A 174 -8.87 -61.89 -29.22
N CYS A 175 -9.08 -62.98 -28.47
CA CYS A 175 -8.65 -64.39 -28.63
C CYS A 175 -7.29 -64.81 -29.26
N HIS A 176 -6.55 -65.70 -28.55
CA HIS A 176 -6.12 -67.08 -28.90
C HIS A 176 -5.17 -67.61 -27.78
N HIS A 177 -5.51 -68.63 -26.96
CA HIS A 177 -5.23 -70.09 -27.12
C HIS A 177 -3.86 -70.33 -27.79
N GLN A 178 -2.86 -71.00 -27.21
CA GLN A 178 -2.76 -72.12 -26.26
C GLN A 178 -1.44 -71.98 -25.49
#